data_AF-A0A0L8GU29-F1
#
_entry.id   AF-A0A0L8GU29-F1
#
_cell.length_a   1.000
_cell.length_b   1.000
_cell.length_c   1.000
_cell.angle_alpha   90.00
_cell.angle_beta   90.00
_cell.angle_gamma   90.00
#
_symmetry.space_group_name_H-M   'P 1'
#
loop_
_entity.id
_entity.type
_entity.pdbx_description
1 polymer ?
#
loop_
_entity_poly.entity_id
_entity_poly.type
_entity_poly.pdbx_seq_one_letter_code
_entity_poly.pdbx_strand_id
1 'polypeptide(L)'
;GLERFHHTCPRRILDIKWRSLTPDIVVLQQANTSSIEMILLRNQMHWVVHLARMQDDRLPKQLSYRELQRGKLLRHKPKKRFKDAVKSNLKTLNDKVEDWEQMTQDSRLVTKDLQYM
;
A
#
# COMPACT_ATOMS: atom_id res chain seq x y z
N GLY A 1 11.57 -0.07 -14.71
CA GLY A 1 10.59 0.38 -13.70
C GLY A 1 9.77 -0.80 -13.26
N LEU A 2 9.36 -0.82 -11.99
CA LEU A 2 8.70 -1.95 -11.35
C LEU A 2 7.33 -2.29 -12.00
N GLU A 3 6.57 -1.28 -12.42
CA GLU A 3 5.31 -1.44 -13.16
C GLU A 3 5.48 -2.20 -14.48
N ARG A 4 6.48 -1.80 -15.30
CA ARG A 4 6.81 -2.51 -16.55
C ARG A 4 7.15 -3.99 -16.29
N PHE A 5 7.86 -4.27 -15.21
CA PHE A 5 8.16 -5.65 -14.82
C PHE A 5 6.88 -6.42 -14.48
N HIS A 6 5.99 -5.82 -13.67
CA HIS A 6 4.71 -6.42 -13.30
C HIS A 6 3.77 -6.67 -14.48
N HIS A 7 3.83 -5.87 -15.55
CA HIS A 7 3.04 -6.14 -16.77
C HIS A 7 3.72 -7.10 -17.75
N THR A 8 5.07 -7.15 -17.78
CA THR A 8 5.81 -7.98 -18.74
C THR A 8 6.03 -9.41 -18.24
N CYS A 9 6.27 -9.60 -16.95
CA CYS A 9 6.55 -10.91 -16.36
C CYS A 9 5.39 -11.89 -16.55
N PRO A 10 4.12 -11.54 -16.22
CA PRO A 10 3.00 -12.45 -16.41
C PRO A 10 2.76 -12.81 -17.88
N ARG A 11 2.92 -11.84 -18.80
CA ARG A 11 2.82 -12.11 -20.24
C ARG A 11 3.83 -13.14 -20.72
N ARG A 12 5.06 -13.12 -20.18
CA ARG A 12 6.09 -14.10 -20.53
C ARG A 12 5.77 -15.48 -19.95
N ILE A 13 5.30 -15.55 -18.69
CA ILE A 13 4.94 -16.80 -18.03
C ILE A 13 3.73 -17.46 -18.70
N LEU A 14 2.75 -16.66 -19.11
CA LEU A 14 1.52 -17.11 -19.76
C LEU A 14 1.62 -17.21 -21.30
N ASP A 15 2.80 -17.01 -21.87
CA ASP A 15 3.07 -16.97 -23.33
C ASP A 15 2.11 -16.07 -24.14
N ILE A 16 1.79 -14.89 -23.61
CA ILE A 16 0.90 -13.92 -24.26
C ILE A 16 1.71 -13.09 -25.27
N LYS A 17 1.43 -13.33 -26.55
CA LYS A 17 2.08 -12.64 -27.67
C LYS A 17 1.49 -11.24 -27.85
N TRP A 18 2.31 -10.26 -28.22
CA TRP A 18 1.85 -8.88 -28.49
C TRP A 18 0.67 -8.81 -29.49
N ARG A 19 0.60 -9.75 -30.45
CA ARG A 19 -0.46 -9.87 -31.45
C ARG A 19 -1.85 -10.13 -30.86
N SER A 20 -1.94 -10.69 -29.65
CA SER A 20 -3.23 -10.97 -29.01
C SER A 20 -3.92 -9.70 -28.51
N LEU A 21 -3.21 -8.57 -28.45
CA LEU A 21 -3.72 -7.28 -27.96
C LEU A 21 -4.44 -7.40 -26.60
N THR A 22 -3.99 -8.33 -25.77
CA THR A 22 -4.63 -8.63 -24.49
C THR A 22 -4.39 -7.49 -23.50
N PRO A 23 -5.46 -6.87 -22.96
CA PRO A 23 -5.34 -5.76 -22.02
C PRO A 23 -4.73 -6.23 -20.69
N ASP A 24 -4.00 -5.33 -20.02
CA ASP A 24 -3.26 -5.63 -18.78
C ASP A 24 -4.17 -6.22 -17.68
N ILE A 25 -5.40 -5.72 -17.54
CA ILE A 25 -6.36 -6.19 -16.55
C ILE A 25 -6.65 -7.69 -16.72
N VAL A 26 -6.84 -8.15 -17.96
CA VAL A 26 -7.12 -9.56 -18.25
C VAL A 26 -5.88 -10.42 -17.99
N VAL A 27 -4.69 -9.91 -18.33
CA VAL A 27 -3.43 -10.60 -18.01
C VAL A 27 -3.25 -10.79 -16.50
N LEU A 28 -3.53 -9.75 -15.71
CA LEU A 28 -3.44 -9.78 -14.26
C LEU A 28 -4.46 -10.75 -13.65
N GLN A 29 -5.72 -10.71 -14.14
CA GLN A 29 -6.76 -11.66 -13.74
C GLN A 29 -6.37 -13.11 -14.05
N GLN A 30 -5.86 -13.38 -15.26
CA GLN A 30 -5.42 -14.72 -15.66
C GLN A 30 -4.22 -15.21 -14.82
N ALA A 31 -3.35 -14.30 -14.40
CA ALA A 31 -2.22 -14.59 -13.51
C ALA A 31 -2.61 -14.66 -12.02
N ASN A 32 -3.89 -14.45 -11.67
CA ASN A 32 -4.38 -14.35 -10.29
C ASN A 32 -3.57 -13.36 -9.44
N THR A 33 -3.18 -12.23 -10.01
CA THR A 33 -2.44 -11.17 -9.32
C THR A 33 -3.14 -9.83 -9.45
N SER A 34 -3.01 -8.99 -8.42
CA SER A 34 -3.49 -7.61 -8.46
C SER A 34 -2.45 -6.68 -9.11
N SER A 35 -2.85 -5.42 -9.33
CA SER A 35 -1.95 -4.39 -9.82
C SER A 35 -0.80 -4.15 -8.84
N ILE A 36 0.31 -3.66 -9.36
CA ILE A 36 1.48 -3.40 -8.52
C ILE A 36 1.21 -2.36 -7.43
N GLU A 37 0.43 -1.33 -7.76
CA GLU A 37 0.06 -0.28 -6.81
C GLU A 37 -0.72 -0.89 -5.65
N MET A 38 -1.64 -1.81 -5.95
CA MET A 38 -2.43 -2.51 -4.96
C MET A 38 -1.56 -3.39 -4.04
N ILE A 39 -0.56 -4.08 -4.60
CA ILE A 39 0.40 -4.88 -3.81
C ILE A 39 1.21 -3.99 -2.87
N LEU A 40 1.73 -2.87 -3.37
CA LEU A 40 2.49 -1.91 -2.56
C LEU A 40 1.63 -1.31 -1.45
N LEU A 41 0.40 -0.91 -1.79
CA LEU A 41 -0.57 -0.33 -0.88
C LEU A 41 -0.93 -1.30 0.24
N ARG A 42 -1.21 -2.57 -0.11
CA ARG A 42 -1.45 -3.66 0.85
C ARG A 42 -0.25 -3.84 1.78
N ASN A 43 0.95 -3.97 1.25
CA ASN A 43 2.15 -4.17 2.06
C ASN A 43 2.40 -3.00 3.03
N GLN A 44 2.16 -1.76 2.58
CA GLN A 44 2.22 -0.59 3.44
C GLN A 44 1.17 -0.65 4.56
N MET A 45 -0.06 -1.09 4.26
CA MET A 45 -1.09 -1.26 5.29
C MET A 45 -0.76 -2.32 6.32
N HIS A 46 -0.22 -3.47 5.90
CA HIS A 46 0.23 -4.50 6.82
C HIS A 46 1.29 -3.95 7.80
N TRP A 47 2.23 -3.15 7.29
CA TRP A 47 3.22 -2.45 8.13
C TRP A 47 2.60 -1.47 9.11
N VAL A 48 1.60 -0.69 8.68
CA VAL A 48 0.89 0.26 9.54
C VAL A 48 0.13 -0.46 10.65
N VAL A 49 -0.59 -1.53 10.33
CA VAL A 49 -1.30 -2.36 11.31
C VAL A 49 -0.30 -2.94 12.32
N HIS A 50 0.85 -3.40 11.84
CA HIS A 50 1.91 -3.90 12.72
C HIS A 50 2.45 -2.81 13.65
N LEU A 51 2.72 -1.61 13.13
CA LEU A 51 3.14 -0.45 13.91
C LEU A 51 2.10 -0.02 14.95
N ALA A 52 0.81 -0.05 14.61
CA ALA A 52 -0.28 0.30 15.53
C ALA A 52 -0.32 -0.63 16.76
N ARG A 53 0.00 -1.92 16.57
CA ARG A 53 0.06 -2.94 17.64
C ARG A 53 1.35 -2.93 18.45
N MET A 54 2.39 -2.24 17.99
CA MET A 54 3.60 -2.08 18.78
C MET A 54 3.31 -1.22 20.02
N GLN A 55 4.05 -1.48 21.09
CA GLN A 55 4.04 -0.62 22.27
C GLN A 55 4.65 0.76 21.93
N ASP A 56 4.17 1.82 22.59
CA ASP A 56 4.56 3.21 22.31
C ASP A 56 6.00 3.56 22.71
N ASP A 57 6.62 2.72 23.53
CA ASP A 57 8.03 2.79 23.90
C ASP A 57 8.97 2.30 22.78
N ARG A 58 8.45 1.56 21.78
CA ARG A 58 9.26 0.99 20.71
C ARG A 58 9.70 2.06 19.73
N LEU A 59 11.00 2.09 19.45
CA LEU A 59 11.63 3.02 18.51
C LEU A 59 10.94 3.10 17.13
N PRO A 60 10.51 2.00 16.49
CA PRO A 60 9.83 2.09 15.19
C PRO A 60 8.52 2.88 15.25
N LYS A 61 7.71 2.67 16.30
CA LYS A 61 6.45 3.39 16.50
C LYS A 61 6.74 4.86 16.83
N GLN A 62 7.64 5.12 17.78
CA GLN A 62 8.06 6.48 18.10
C GLN A 62 8.55 7.22 16.86
N LEU A 63 9.48 6.66 16.08
CA LEU A 63 10.03 7.31 14.90
C LEU A 63 8.98 7.58 13.82
N SER A 64 8.04 6.66 13.62
CA SER A 64 7.02 6.76 12.56
C SER A 64 5.98 7.84 12.86
N TYR A 65 5.63 8.04 14.14
CA TYR A 65 4.67 9.06 14.58
C TYR A 65 5.33 10.37 15.03
N ARG A 66 6.65 10.38 15.25
CA ARG A 66 7.37 11.55 15.74
C ARG A 66 7.47 12.64 14.68
N GLU A 67 7.15 13.86 15.11
CA GLU A 67 7.48 15.05 14.34
C GLU A 67 8.95 15.44 14.55
N LEU A 68 9.63 15.84 13.48
CA LEU A 68 10.98 16.40 13.55
C LEU A 68 10.96 17.68 14.41
N GLN A 69 11.54 17.61 15.62
CA GLN A 69 11.65 18.77 16.52
C GLN A 69 12.67 19.80 16.03
N ARG A 70 13.70 19.39 15.28
CA ARG A 70 14.74 20.25 14.67
C ARG A 70 15.19 19.69 13.32
N GLY A 71 15.46 20.57 12.37
CA GLY A 71 15.98 20.23 11.03
C GLY A 71 15.11 20.75 9.88
N LYS A 72 15.73 21.39 8.88
CA LYS A 72 15.06 21.82 7.63
C LYS A 72 15.22 20.70 6.60
N LEU A 73 14.12 20.05 6.23
CA LEU A 73 14.10 19.12 5.08
C LEU A 73 14.07 19.90 3.76
N LEU A 74 14.61 19.32 2.69
CA LEU A 74 14.77 19.94 1.35
C LEU A 74 13.49 20.62 0.86
N ARG A 75 13.65 21.86 0.33
CA ARG A 75 12.62 22.88 0.08
C ARG A 75 11.53 22.50 -0.95
N HIS A 76 11.67 21.40 -1.68
CA HIS A 76 10.90 21.12 -2.91
C HIS A 76 9.97 19.89 -2.85
N LYS A 77 9.80 19.21 -1.71
CA LYS A 77 8.78 18.16 -1.57
C LYS A 77 7.64 18.62 -0.64
N PRO A 78 6.36 18.39 -1.01
CA PRO A 78 5.27 18.47 -0.06
C PRO A 78 5.58 17.54 1.11
N LYS A 79 5.58 18.08 2.34
CA LYS A 79 5.84 17.30 3.56
C LYS A 79 4.62 16.44 3.87
N LYS A 80 4.39 15.36 3.11
CA LYS A 80 3.44 14.34 3.54
C LYS A 80 4.05 13.64 4.75
N ARG A 81 3.44 13.82 5.92
CA ARG A 81 3.80 13.08 7.13
C ARG A 81 3.51 11.60 6.89
N PHE A 82 4.16 10.71 7.64
CA PHE A 82 3.83 9.28 7.61
C PHE A 82 2.31 9.07 7.80
N LYS A 83 1.72 9.75 8.79
CA LYS A 83 0.27 9.79 9.01
C LYS A 83 -0.54 10.22 7.78
N ASP A 84 -0.05 11.18 7.00
CA ASP A 84 -0.73 11.65 5.79
C ASP A 84 -0.65 10.62 4.65
N ALA A 85 0.48 9.90 4.55
CA ALA A 85 0.63 8.79 3.61
C ALA A 85 -0.32 7.64 3.97
N VAL A 86 -0.40 7.28 5.25
CA VAL A 86 -1.36 6.28 5.75
C VAL A 86 -2.79 6.70 5.46
N LYS A 87 -3.18 7.94 5.78
CA LYS A 87 -4.52 8.46 5.46
C LYS A 87 -4.82 8.44 3.96
N SER A 88 -3.87 8.87 3.12
CA SER A 88 -4.03 8.87 1.67
C SER A 88 -4.26 7.45 1.15
N ASN A 89 -3.46 6.51 1.62
CA ASN A 89 -3.54 5.11 1.24
C ASN A 89 -4.84 4.46 1.73
N LEU A 90 -5.28 4.78 2.95
CA LEU A 90 -6.55 4.30 3.50
C LEU A 90 -7.74 4.83 2.71
N LYS A 91 -7.72 6.10 2.29
CA LYS A 91 -8.73 6.65 1.37
C LYS A 91 -8.79 5.91 0.04
N THR A 92 -7.64 5.49 -0.49
CA THR A 92 -7.60 4.67 -1.72
C THR A 92 -8.20 3.28 -1.51
N LEU A 93 -8.19 2.76 -0.29
CA LEU A 93 -8.73 1.44 0.05
C LEU A 93 -10.19 1.47 0.54
N ASN A 94 -10.62 2.56 1.19
CA ASN A 94 -11.93 2.68 1.82
C ASN A 94 -12.29 4.16 2.08
N ASP A 95 -13.51 4.57 1.74
CA ASP A 95 -13.98 5.96 1.84
C ASP A 95 -14.27 6.44 3.27
N LYS A 96 -14.43 5.53 4.24
CA LYS A 96 -14.82 5.85 5.62
C LYS A 96 -13.68 5.62 6.60
N VAL A 97 -12.78 6.59 6.75
CA VAL A 97 -11.68 6.47 7.70
C VAL A 97 -11.46 7.77 8.48
N GLU A 98 -12.31 7.99 9.49
CA GLU A 98 -12.13 9.06 10.47
C GLU A 98 -11.17 8.61 11.60
N ASP A 99 -11.18 7.32 11.99
CA ASP A 99 -10.46 6.82 13.16
C ASP A 99 -9.76 5.46 12.94
N TRP A 100 -8.73 5.47 12.07
CA TRP A 100 -8.01 4.26 11.62
C TRP A 100 -7.21 3.53 12.71
N GLU A 101 -6.74 4.23 13.74
CA GLU A 101 -5.98 3.60 14.83
C GLU A 101 -6.86 2.61 15.60
N GLN A 102 -8.14 2.93 15.81
CA GLN A 102 -9.10 2.00 16.42
C GLN A 102 -9.44 0.82 15.49
N MET A 103 -9.57 1.05 14.18
CA MET A 103 -9.84 -0.02 13.21
C MET A 103 -8.68 -1.02 13.09
N THR A 104 -7.44 -0.61 13.35
CA THR A 104 -6.25 -1.48 13.24
C THR A 104 -6.06 -2.43 14.43
N GLN A 105 -6.74 -2.18 15.56
CA GLN A 105 -6.80 -3.09 16.71
C GLN A 105 -7.60 -4.37 16.38
N ASP A 106 -8.69 -4.25 15.62
CA ASP A 106 -9.48 -5.40 15.17
C ASP A 106 -8.97 -5.93 13.81
N SER A 107 -8.10 -6.94 13.88
CA SER A 107 -7.35 -7.50 12.75
C SER A 107 -8.18 -8.05 11.57
N ARG A 108 -9.51 -8.16 11.71
CA ARG A 108 -10.34 -8.95 10.80
C ARG A 108 -10.99 -8.13 9.69
N LEU A 109 -11.04 -6.81 9.82
CA LEU A 109 -11.72 -5.94 8.84
C LEU A 109 -10.78 -5.56 7.70
N VAL A 110 -9.55 -5.11 8.00
CA VAL A 110 -8.60 -4.63 6.98
C VAL A 110 -8.15 -5.72 6.01
N THR A 111 -8.08 -6.99 6.43
CA THR A 111 -7.57 -8.08 5.59
C THR A 111 -8.63 -8.78 4.74
N LYS A 112 -9.91 -8.72 5.13
CA LYS A 112 -11.00 -9.42 4.41
C LYS A 112 -11.48 -8.65 3.19
N ASP A 113 -11.50 -7.32 3.27
CA ASP A 113 -11.95 -6.46 2.17
C ASP A 113 -10.93 -6.34 1.04
N LEU A 114 -9.68 -6.77 1.26
CA LEU A 114 -8.58 -6.71 0.29
C LEU A 114 -8.34 -8.02 -0.47
N GLN A 115 -9.14 -9.06 -0.23
CA GLN A 115 -9.00 -10.35 -0.92
C GLN A 115 -9.88 -10.43 -2.19
N TYR A 116 -10.69 -9.40 -2.45
CA TYR A 116 -11.62 -9.34 -3.59
C TYR A 116 -11.55 -8.04 -4.41
N MET A 117 -10.46 -7.26 -4.29
CA MET A 117 -10.13 -6.12 -5.15
C MET A 117 -8.79 -6.34 -5.85
#